data_AF-A0AAV1AEE5-F1
#
_entry.id   AF-A0AAV1AEE5-F1
#
_cell.length_a   1.000
_cell.length_b   1.000
_cell.length_c   1.000
_cell.angle_alpha   90.00
_cell.angle_beta   90.00
_cell.angle_gamma   90.00
#
_symmetry.space_group_name_H-M   'P 1'
#
loop_
_entity.id
_entity.type
_entity.pdbx_description
1 polymer ?
#
loop_
_entity_poly.entity_id
_entity_poly.type
_entity_poly.pdbx_seq_one_letter_code
_entity_poly.pdbx_strand_id
1 'polypeptide(L)'
;MNTLLNPKPILSQTSSIFPYKTPNPTRFHPHPFPSLLPENRNRCIRQRHLSLTAKALLNPDTVEQFGVPEFDGRNPSLSSSYRSSKLTKPNQTVLEAQTRVCTGPTQTRPLDEEQAFKVFDTILRSARGEIKDEEEVSKAQMGAFFAAMTIRANAFPEATQWSEGEMRAMKTFWPLLVRVLPPDVVFLADPEELMMGLGSSIGPQFVGNGTTEMRLVGALREVLAGGHLGFEEVQGVLKEVLPFQDGGEEPRGASEALLAAFLIGQRMNRETDRELKAYCLAFDEENGPPPVADVKSLTHYGEPYDGNTRFFRSTLFVAAVRSCYGESCLLHGLDWMPPKGGITEEQMLKFMGANISLSPCNAKKLLEDDGVGFAYVSQREARPSLYSLIGIREHIKKRPPIATTEKVQQYVKASGKEAIVTGFYHGGYEESLLMLMKRRGVHSGLVVKGEEGALSMTTRLRSVSTTKGLPVNYCSGFRSLDISSTSEPGGVTRQGFSLEVNAKDYGFQPTDTPRTDRSVSRNIELGLSALSGEKGPAYDRIVLNAGMVDHLLGAEGAEDISVALDRAREAIDSGSALKRLLNYIKLSHKVT
;
A
#
# COMPACT_ATOMS: atom_id res chain seq x y z
N MET A 1 -13.30 43.92 40.22
CA MET A 1 -13.48 45.39 40.16
C MET A 1 -13.19 45.86 38.75
N ASN A 2 -14.01 46.80 38.26
CA ASN A 2 -13.86 47.74 37.15
C ASN A 2 -12.72 47.57 36.10
N THR A 3 -13.13 47.38 34.83
CA THR A 3 -13.03 48.37 33.72
C THR A 3 -12.00 49.51 33.84
N LEU A 4 -11.30 49.97 32.80
CA LEU A 4 -11.35 49.78 31.32
C LEU A 4 -9.93 50.16 30.76
N LEU A 5 -9.59 50.45 29.50
CA LEU A 5 -10.29 50.78 28.23
C LEU A 5 -9.50 50.20 27.03
N ASN A 6 -9.73 50.71 25.80
CA ASN A 6 -9.06 50.31 24.56
C ASN A 6 -9.05 51.52 23.58
N PRO A 7 -8.12 51.61 22.61
CA PRO A 7 -8.49 52.17 21.30
C PRO A 7 -8.02 51.31 20.10
N LYS A 8 -8.55 51.64 18.91
CA LYS A 8 -8.59 50.79 17.70
C LYS A 8 -7.60 51.25 16.58
N PRO A 9 -7.45 50.48 15.47
CA PRO A 9 -6.26 50.55 14.61
C PRO A 9 -6.33 51.59 13.47
N ILE A 10 -5.22 51.72 12.74
CA ILE A 10 -5.06 52.55 11.54
C ILE A 10 -4.98 51.67 10.27
N LEU A 11 -5.56 52.14 9.17
CA LEU A 11 -5.49 51.50 7.85
C LEU A 11 -4.33 52.06 7.02
N SER A 12 -3.91 51.31 5.99
CA SER A 12 -3.30 51.88 4.78
C SER A 12 -3.86 51.18 3.54
N GLN A 13 -4.43 51.94 2.61
CA GLN A 13 -4.92 51.44 1.32
C GLN A 13 -4.04 51.92 0.16
N THR A 14 -4.13 51.14 -0.92
CA THR A 14 -3.66 51.36 -2.30
C THR A 14 -3.60 52.80 -2.81
N SER A 15 -2.59 53.09 -3.65
CA SER A 15 -2.81 53.78 -4.93
C SER A 15 -1.78 53.36 -5.99
N SER A 16 -2.15 53.45 -7.26
CA SER A 16 -1.37 53.10 -8.45
C SER A 16 -1.08 54.35 -9.29
N ILE A 17 -0.22 54.23 -10.33
CA ILE A 17 -0.41 54.91 -11.64
C ILE A 17 0.54 54.35 -12.72
N PHE A 18 0.11 54.45 -13.98
CA PHE A 18 0.79 53.98 -15.21
C PHE A 18 1.86 54.98 -15.73
N PRO A 19 2.60 54.62 -16.79
CA PRO A 19 2.23 55.25 -18.08
C PRO A 19 2.01 54.27 -19.26
N TYR A 20 1.21 54.72 -20.23
CA TYR A 20 0.88 54.03 -21.49
C TYR A 20 1.95 54.19 -22.57
N LYS A 21 2.05 53.22 -23.51
CA LYS A 21 1.82 53.44 -24.96
C LYS A 21 1.74 52.16 -25.79
N THR A 22 1.07 52.27 -26.93
CA THR A 22 0.74 51.25 -27.95
C THR A 22 1.00 51.85 -29.35
N PRO A 23 0.82 51.13 -30.48
CA PRO A 23 1.16 49.73 -30.82
C PRO A 23 1.90 49.66 -32.20
N ASN A 24 1.72 48.54 -32.94
CA ASN A 24 1.70 48.44 -34.42
C ASN A 24 3.04 48.18 -35.17
N PRO A 25 3.02 47.66 -36.42
CA PRO A 25 3.38 46.24 -36.59
C PRO A 25 4.27 45.89 -37.82
N THR A 26 4.75 44.64 -37.87
CA THR A 26 5.32 44.03 -39.08
C THR A 26 4.71 42.66 -39.37
N ARG A 27 3.98 42.55 -40.49
CA ARG A 27 3.61 41.27 -41.12
C ARG A 27 4.81 40.72 -41.88
N PHE A 28 4.99 39.39 -41.93
CA PHE A 28 5.44 38.71 -43.15
C PHE A 28 4.77 37.33 -43.26
N HIS A 29 4.75 36.77 -44.47
CA HIS A 29 3.81 35.72 -44.87
C HIS A 29 4.27 34.30 -44.54
N PRO A 30 3.34 33.38 -44.19
CA PRO A 30 3.56 31.95 -44.37
C PRO A 30 3.42 31.60 -45.86
N HIS A 31 4.41 30.88 -46.42
CA HIS A 31 4.27 30.21 -47.71
C HIS A 31 4.13 28.68 -47.50
N PRO A 32 3.40 27.98 -48.38
CA PRO A 32 2.97 26.60 -48.13
C PRO A 32 4.06 25.57 -48.42
N PHE A 33 4.10 24.50 -47.62
CA PHE A 33 4.79 23.27 -48.01
C PHE A 33 3.97 22.55 -49.09
N PRO A 34 4.59 22.15 -50.23
CA PRO A 34 3.88 21.43 -51.29
C PRO A 34 3.65 19.96 -50.92
N SER A 35 2.47 19.45 -51.24
CA SER A 35 2.14 18.03 -51.16
C SER A 35 2.84 17.24 -52.27
N LEU A 36 3.67 16.27 -51.92
CA LEU A 36 4.19 15.27 -52.87
C LEU A 36 4.02 13.86 -52.29
N LEU A 37 3.14 13.08 -52.93
CA LEU A 37 3.23 11.62 -52.92
C LEU A 37 4.46 11.21 -53.75
N PRO A 38 5.12 10.11 -53.37
CA PRO A 38 5.37 9.11 -54.41
C PRO A 38 5.05 7.68 -53.99
N GLU A 39 4.91 6.87 -55.04
CA GLU A 39 4.46 5.50 -55.14
C GLU A 39 5.24 4.45 -54.32
N ASN A 40 4.60 3.28 -54.18
CA ASN A 40 5.26 2.00 -53.89
C ASN A 40 6.56 1.79 -54.69
N ARG A 41 7.66 1.42 -54.02
CA ARG A 41 8.55 0.37 -54.53
C ARG A 41 9.41 -0.28 -53.44
N ASN A 42 9.44 -1.61 -53.47
CA ASN A 42 10.18 -2.45 -52.54
C ASN A 42 11.70 -2.19 -52.60
N ARG A 43 12.35 -2.09 -51.44
CA ARG A 43 13.74 -2.55 -51.25
C ARG A 43 13.96 -3.06 -49.82
N CYS A 44 14.00 -4.38 -49.69
CA CYS A 44 14.27 -5.05 -48.43
C CYS A 44 15.78 -5.01 -48.12
N ILE A 45 16.15 -4.37 -47.01
CA ILE A 45 17.49 -4.48 -46.40
C ILE A 45 17.30 -5.09 -45.02
N ARG A 46 17.81 -6.30 -44.82
CA ARG A 46 17.62 -7.08 -43.58
C ARG A 46 18.52 -6.57 -42.45
N GLN A 47 18.04 -5.62 -41.66
CA GLN A 47 18.49 -5.52 -40.26
C GLN A 47 17.87 -6.67 -39.46
N ARG A 48 18.68 -7.66 -39.07
CA ARG A 48 18.29 -8.70 -38.10
C ARG A 48 18.39 -8.14 -36.68
N HIS A 49 17.36 -7.40 -36.25
CA HIS A 49 17.22 -7.01 -34.84
C HIS A 49 16.71 -8.17 -33.97
N LEU A 50 17.04 -8.14 -32.68
CA LEU A 50 16.72 -9.18 -31.67
C LEU A 50 15.24 -9.16 -31.21
N SER A 51 14.35 -8.44 -31.91
CA SER A 51 12.93 -8.25 -31.53
C SER A 51 12.06 -9.52 -31.56
N LEU A 52 12.61 -10.64 -32.05
CA LEU A 52 11.95 -11.96 -32.01
C LEU A 52 11.91 -12.55 -30.59
N THR A 53 12.93 -12.31 -29.76
CA THR A 53 13.05 -13.01 -28.45
C THR A 53 12.01 -12.54 -27.44
N ALA A 54 11.73 -11.24 -27.39
CA ALA A 54 10.69 -10.68 -26.52
C ALA A 54 9.28 -11.12 -26.94
N LYS A 55 9.01 -11.26 -28.25
CA LYS A 55 7.75 -11.83 -28.75
C LYS A 55 7.64 -13.34 -28.48
N ALA A 56 8.74 -14.10 -28.59
CA ALA A 56 8.72 -15.52 -28.26
C ALA A 56 8.30 -15.77 -26.80
N LEU A 57 8.76 -14.94 -25.85
CA LEU A 57 8.33 -14.98 -24.44
C LEU A 57 6.88 -14.54 -24.17
N LEU A 58 6.18 -13.98 -25.17
CA LEU A 58 4.81 -13.46 -25.05
C LEU A 58 3.82 -14.11 -26.05
N ASN A 59 4.24 -15.12 -26.81
CA ASN A 59 3.35 -15.95 -27.62
C ASN A 59 2.53 -16.89 -26.71
N PRO A 60 1.21 -17.08 -26.95
CA PRO A 60 0.41 -18.09 -26.24
C PRO A 60 1.03 -19.48 -26.28
N ASP A 61 1.51 -19.90 -27.45
CA ASP A 61 2.15 -21.20 -27.71
C ASP A 61 3.42 -21.44 -26.86
N THR A 62 4.07 -20.39 -26.34
CA THR A 62 5.22 -20.50 -25.43
C THR A 62 4.78 -20.58 -23.96
N VAL A 63 3.60 -20.05 -23.63
CA VAL A 63 2.96 -20.27 -22.31
C VAL A 63 2.55 -21.75 -22.18
N GLU A 64 2.10 -22.38 -23.28
CA GLU A 64 1.83 -23.83 -23.32
C GLU A 64 3.07 -24.69 -23.06
N GLN A 65 4.26 -24.29 -23.55
CA GLN A 65 5.52 -25.00 -23.25
C GLN A 65 5.90 -25.00 -21.76
N PHE A 66 5.32 -24.11 -20.95
CA PHE A 66 5.50 -24.08 -19.50
C PHE A 66 4.27 -24.58 -18.71
N GLY A 67 3.38 -25.35 -19.36
CA GLY A 67 2.43 -26.24 -18.68
C GLY A 67 1.47 -25.53 -17.73
N VAL A 68 0.98 -24.35 -18.11
CA VAL A 68 0.02 -23.57 -17.30
C VAL A 68 -1.32 -24.33 -17.20
N PRO A 69 -1.81 -24.62 -15.98
CA PRO A 69 -3.16 -25.18 -15.79
C PRO A 69 -4.22 -24.20 -16.30
N GLU A 70 -5.27 -24.71 -16.94
CA GLU A 70 -6.38 -23.89 -17.45
C GLU A 70 -6.97 -23.00 -16.34
N PHE A 71 -6.91 -21.68 -16.54
CA PHE A 71 -7.47 -20.73 -15.58
C PHE A 71 -9.00 -20.70 -15.67
N ASP A 72 -9.62 -20.56 -14.50
CA ASP A 72 -11.06 -20.47 -14.23
C ASP A 72 -11.75 -19.28 -14.95
N GLY A 73 -11.92 -19.37 -16.29
CA GLY A 73 -12.64 -18.43 -17.16
C GLY A 73 -12.13 -16.99 -17.21
N ARG A 74 -11.13 -16.64 -16.40
CA ARG A 74 -10.72 -15.27 -16.08
C ARG A 74 -9.49 -14.86 -16.88
N ASN A 75 -9.54 -13.65 -17.44
CA ASN A 75 -8.41 -13.03 -18.13
C ASN A 75 -7.30 -12.59 -17.13
N PRO A 76 -6.15 -13.29 -17.03
CA PRO A 76 -5.13 -13.00 -16.02
C PRO A 76 -4.28 -11.77 -16.34
N SER A 77 -4.48 -11.14 -17.52
CA SER A 77 -3.80 -9.89 -17.89
C SER A 77 -4.34 -8.66 -17.15
N LEU A 78 -5.46 -8.77 -16.42
CA LEU A 78 -6.07 -7.67 -15.65
C LEU A 78 -6.05 -7.96 -14.15
N SER A 79 -5.51 -7.02 -13.36
CA SER A 79 -5.39 -7.13 -11.90
C SER A 79 -6.71 -7.40 -11.14
N SER A 80 -7.85 -6.98 -11.69
CA SER A 80 -9.17 -7.26 -11.12
C SER A 80 -9.59 -8.74 -11.19
N SER A 81 -8.97 -9.55 -12.06
CA SER A 81 -9.29 -10.99 -12.19
C SER A 81 -8.82 -11.83 -11.00
N TYR A 82 -7.80 -11.35 -10.27
CA TYR A 82 -7.20 -12.00 -9.11
C TYR A 82 -8.02 -11.82 -7.84
N ARG A 83 -9.08 -10.99 -7.84
CA ARG A 83 -10.05 -10.98 -6.74
C ARG A 83 -10.73 -12.35 -6.67
N SER A 84 -10.59 -13.02 -5.53
CA SER A 84 -11.29 -14.28 -5.26
C SER A 84 -12.81 -14.11 -5.44
N SER A 85 -13.44 -15.09 -6.09
CA SER A 85 -14.91 -15.13 -6.24
C SER A 85 -15.63 -15.56 -4.97
N LYS A 86 -14.91 -16.16 -3.99
CA LYS A 86 -15.46 -16.48 -2.66
C LYS A 86 -15.78 -15.24 -1.83
N LEU A 87 -15.13 -14.10 -2.12
CA LEU A 87 -15.33 -12.87 -1.37
C LEU A 87 -16.67 -12.23 -1.77
N THR A 88 -17.60 -12.12 -0.80
CA THR A 88 -18.81 -11.29 -0.94
C THR A 88 -18.42 -9.86 -1.26
N LYS A 89 -19.23 -9.17 -2.08
CA LYS A 89 -19.05 -7.73 -2.29
C LYS A 89 -19.76 -6.96 -1.16
N PRO A 90 -19.28 -5.77 -0.81
CA PRO A 90 -20.00 -4.85 0.09
C PRO A 90 -21.22 -4.21 -0.57
N ASN A 91 -22.21 -3.83 0.24
CA ASN A 91 -23.25 -2.90 -0.17
C ASN A 91 -22.61 -1.55 -0.56
N GLN A 92 -22.85 -1.11 -1.80
CA GLN A 92 -22.18 0.07 -2.37
C GLN A 92 -22.60 1.39 -1.70
N THR A 93 -23.87 1.53 -1.27
CA THR A 93 -24.36 2.73 -0.58
C THR A 93 -23.60 2.96 0.74
N VAL A 94 -23.44 1.91 1.54
CA VAL A 94 -22.67 2.00 2.80
C VAL A 94 -21.16 2.17 2.50
N LEU A 95 -20.63 1.55 1.45
CA LEU A 95 -19.23 1.69 1.04
C LEU A 95 -18.84 3.12 0.63
N GLU A 96 -19.74 3.84 -0.01
CA GLU A 96 -19.59 5.26 -0.35
C GLU A 96 -19.64 6.15 0.90
N ALA A 97 -20.53 5.84 1.86
CA ALA A 97 -20.58 6.51 3.15
C ALA A 97 -19.28 6.30 3.96
N GLN A 98 -18.81 5.05 4.09
CA GLN A 98 -17.52 4.71 4.70
C GLN A 98 -16.35 5.44 4.00
N THR A 99 -16.44 5.66 2.69
CA THR A 99 -15.46 6.45 1.93
C THR A 99 -15.39 7.92 2.39
N ARG A 100 -16.46 8.46 3.00
CA ARG A 100 -16.53 9.83 3.55
C ARG A 100 -16.28 9.93 5.06
N VAL A 101 -16.84 9.02 5.87
CA VAL A 101 -16.87 9.15 7.34
C VAL A 101 -15.77 8.37 8.08
N CYS A 102 -15.31 7.23 7.54
CA CYS A 102 -14.29 6.38 8.17
C CYS A 102 -12.85 6.93 7.91
N THR A 103 -12.56 8.15 8.38
CA THR A 103 -11.23 8.78 8.26
C THR A 103 -10.88 9.58 9.52
N GLY A 104 -9.64 10.02 9.66
CA GLY A 104 -9.19 10.75 10.85
C GLY A 104 -9.77 12.17 11.00
N PRO A 105 -9.54 12.82 12.16
CA PRO A 105 -10.22 14.05 12.65
C PRO A 105 -9.98 15.33 11.84
N THR A 106 -9.38 15.23 10.66
CA THR A 106 -9.08 16.35 9.75
C THR A 106 -9.33 16.01 8.28
N GLN A 107 -9.93 14.85 7.98
CA GLN A 107 -10.21 14.38 6.61
C GLN A 107 -11.65 13.89 6.43
N THR A 108 -12.34 13.62 7.53
CA THR A 108 -13.74 13.18 7.54
C THR A 108 -14.64 14.25 6.94
N ARG A 109 -15.57 13.81 6.10
CA ARG A 109 -16.59 14.65 5.47
C ARG A 109 -17.94 14.09 5.91
N PRO A 110 -18.67 14.78 6.81
CA PRO A 110 -20.01 14.37 7.22
C PRO A 110 -20.91 14.07 6.02
N LEU A 111 -21.87 13.15 6.19
CA LEU A 111 -22.94 12.96 5.21
C LEU A 111 -23.89 14.17 5.25
N ASP A 112 -24.48 14.51 4.11
CA ASP A 112 -25.66 15.36 4.08
C ASP A 112 -26.92 14.53 4.40
N GLU A 113 -28.08 15.19 4.51
CA GLU A 113 -29.33 14.54 4.92
C GLU A 113 -29.76 13.42 3.98
N GLU A 114 -29.72 13.63 2.66
CA GLU A 114 -30.10 12.62 1.68
C GLU A 114 -29.21 11.37 1.78
N GLN A 115 -27.88 11.57 1.88
CA GLN A 115 -26.94 10.47 2.08
C GLN A 115 -27.15 9.75 3.41
N ALA A 116 -27.36 10.49 4.51
CA ALA A 116 -27.58 9.90 5.82
C ALA A 116 -28.86 9.05 5.84
N PHE A 117 -29.99 9.60 5.38
CA PHE A 117 -31.26 8.86 5.31
C PHE A 117 -31.15 7.63 4.41
N LYS A 118 -30.51 7.74 3.23
CA LYS A 118 -30.30 6.59 2.34
C LYS A 118 -29.48 5.48 3.03
N VAL A 119 -28.39 5.84 3.71
CA VAL A 119 -27.51 4.88 4.41
C VAL A 119 -28.25 4.17 5.55
N PHE A 120 -28.98 4.90 6.40
CA PHE A 120 -29.71 4.29 7.50
C PHE A 120 -30.93 3.46 7.04
N ASP A 121 -31.62 3.84 5.95
CA ASP A 121 -32.63 3.00 5.31
C ASP A 121 -32.03 1.68 4.79
N THR A 122 -30.90 1.76 4.06
CA THR A 122 -30.20 0.57 3.55
C THR A 122 -29.76 -0.36 4.69
N ILE A 123 -29.21 0.17 5.79
CA ILE A 123 -28.84 -0.63 6.97
C ILE A 123 -30.08 -1.26 7.61
N LEU A 124 -31.17 -0.49 7.81
CA LEU A 124 -32.40 -0.99 8.42
C LEU A 124 -33.04 -2.12 7.61
N ARG A 125 -33.12 -1.95 6.28
CA ARG A 125 -33.67 -2.97 5.37
C ARG A 125 -32.77 -4.20 5.30
N SER A 126 -31.46 -4.03 5.30
CA SER A 126 -30.53 -5.16 5.36
C SER A 126 -30.69 -5.97 6.64
N ALA A 127 -30.80 -5.31 7.80
CA ALA A 127 -30.98 -5.96 9.10
C ALA A 127 -32.33 -6.70 9.25
N ARG A 128 -33.26 -6.51 8.30
CA ARG A 128 -34.56 -7.20 8.23
C ARG A 128 -34.67 -8.25 7.11
N GLY A 129 -33.66 -8.39 6.25
CA GLY A 129 -33.76 -9.19 5.02
C GLY A 129 -34.72 -8.59 3.96
N GLU A 130 -34.88 -7.26 3.96
CA GLU A 130 -35.73 -6.51 3.01
C GLU A 130 -34.97 -6.07 1.74
N ILE A 131 -33.69 -6.43 1.60
CA ILE A 131 -32.87 -6.22 0.39
C ILE A 131 -33.03 -7.42 -0.55
N LYS A 132 -33.04 -7.16 -1.87
CA LYS A 132 -33.22 -8.17 -2.93
C LYS A 132 -32.36 -7.93 -4.16
N ASP A 133 -32.31 -6.69 -4.62
CA ASP A 133 -31.66 -6.27 -5.87
C ASP A 133 -30.31 -5.53 -5.63
N GLU A 134 -29.81 -5.52 -4.40
CA GLU A 134 -28.51 -5.01 -3.98
C GLU A 134 -27.80 -6.04 -3.08
N GLU A 135 -26.48 -5.93 -2.92
CA GLU A 135 -25.76 -6.69 -1.90
C GLU A 135 -26.14 -6.23 -0.47
N GLU A 136 -26.25 -7.17 0.47
CA GLU A 136 -26.52 -6.89 1.88
C GLU A 136 -25.37 -6.12 2.56
N VAL A 137 -25.71 -5.32 3.59
CA VAL A 137 -24.73 -4.63 4.42
C VAL A 137 -24.12 -5.63 5.41
N SER A 138 -22.83 -5.96 5.21
CA SER A 138 -22.15 -6.94 6.06
C SER A 138 -21.94 -6.46 7.50
N LYS A 139 -21.65 -7.40 8.41
CA LYS A 139 -21.24 -7.09 9.79
C LYS A 139 -20.00 -6.19 9.81
N ALA A 140 -19.01 -6.46 8.96
CA ALA A 140 -17.83 -5.60 8.81
C ALA A 140 -18.18 -4.17 8.36
N GLN A 141 -19.14 -3.98 7.45
CA GLN A 141 -19.61 -2.65 7.05
C GLN A 141 -20.32 -1.92 8.20
N MET A 142 -21.26 -2.59 8.87
CA MET A 142 -21.97 -2.01 10.02
C MET A 142 -20.99 -1.60 11.12
N GLY A 143 -20.06 -2.48 11.50
CA GLY A 143 -19.10 -2.20 12.56
C GLY A 143 -18.17 -1.02 12.24
N ALA A 144 -17.59 -0.99 11.03
CA ALA A 144 -16.73 0.12 10.60
C ALA A 144 -17.50 1.45 10.42
N PHE A 145 -18.80 1.40 10.07
CA PHE A 145 -19.64 2.59 9.95
C PHE A 145 -20.07 3.13 11.32
N PHE A 146 -20.63 2.30 12.21
CA PHE A 146 -21.09 2.74 13.52
C PHE A 146 -19.95 3.16 14.44
N ALA A 147 -18.81 2.46 14.44
CA ALA A 147 -17.62 2.92 15.16
C ALA A 147 -17.14 4.29 14.66
N ALA A 148 -17.22 4.55 13.36
CA ALA A 148 -16.91 5.86 12.79
C ALA A 148 -17.91 6.95 13.23
N MET A 149 -19.20 6.63 13.37
CA MET A 149 -20.18 7.56 13.92
C MET A 149 -19.88 7.87 15.40
N THR A 150 -19.70 6.85 16.23
CA THR A 150 -19.43 6.98 17.68
C THR A 150 -18.18 7.82 17.95
N ILE A 151 -17.04 7.49 17.32
CA ILE A 151 -15.78 8.24 17.47
C ILE A 151 -15.94 9.70 17.03
N ARG A 152 -16.70 9.94 15.93
CA ARG A 152 -16.98 11.30 15.45
C ARG A 152 -17.82 12.11 16.42
N ALA A 153 -18.77 11.51 17.13
CA ALA A 153 -19.55 12.21 18.15
C ALA A 153 -18.67 12.55 19.36
N ASN A 154 -17.94 11.54 19.87
CA ASN A 154 -17.22 11.63 21.15
C ASN A 154 -15.95 12.51 21.11
N ALA A 155 -15.13 12.39 20.06
CA ALA A 155 -13.73 12.81 20.12
C ALA A 155 -13.25 13.73 18.98
N PHE A 156 -14.04 13.90 17.92
CA PHE A 156 -13.60 14.66 16.74
C PHE A 156 -13.91 16.17 16.85
N PRO A 157 -13.13 17.06 16.21
CA PRO A 157 -13.45 18.47 16.11
C PRO A 157 -14.76 18.72 15.35
N GLU A 158 -15.52 19.73 15.79
CA GLU A 158 -16.86 20.15 15.29
C GLU A 158 -17.07 19.94 13.78
N ALA A 159 -16.18 20.48 12.94
CA ALA A 159 -16.23 20.38 11.48
C ALA A 159 -16.17 18.94 10.90
N THR A 160 -15.96 17.93 11.75
CA THR A 160 -15.92 16.49 11.41
C THR A 160 -16.80 15.62 12.32
N GLN A 161 -17.50 16.21 13.31
CA GLN A 161 -18.59 15.56 14.06
C GLN A 161 -19.82 15.32 13.16
N TRP A 162 -20.96 14.92 13.70
CA TRP A 162 -22.18 14.65 12.90
C TRP A 162 -22.76 15.95 12.31
N SER A 163 -23.31 15.84 11.10
CA SER A 163 -24.11 16.92 10.50
C SER A 163 -25.53 16.96 11.05
N GLU A 164 -26.22 18.08 10.83
CA GLU A 164 -27.67 18.20 11.01
C GLU A 164 -28.49 17.16 10.22
N GLY A 165 -27.95 16.62 9.12
CA GLY A 165 -28.56 15.52 8.37
C GLY A 165 -28.37 14.17 9.06
N GLU A 166 -27.15 13.90 9.55
CA GLU A 166 -26.82 12.68 10.29
C GLU A 166 -27.56 12.61 11.63
N MET A 167 -27.66 13.72 12.37
CA MET A 167 -28.44 13.80 13.61
C MET A 167 -29.94 13.54 13.38
N ARG A 168 -30.55 14.16 12.34
CA ARG A 168 -31.96 13.96 12.01
C ARG A 168 -32.25 12.55 11.48
N ALA A 169 -31.34 11.97 10.70
CA ALA A 169 -31.44 10.58 10.28
C ALA A 169 -31.33 9.62 11.48
N MET A 170 -30.30 9.76 12.32
CA MET A 170 -30.10 8.90 13.49
C MET A 170 -31.33 8.93 14.42
N LYS A 171 -31.86 10.12 14.73
CA LYS A 171 -33.08 10.29 15.52
C LYS A 171 -34.32 9.60 14.91
N THR A 172 -34.37 9.49 13.59
CA THR A 172 -35.48 8.86 12.86
C THR A 172 -35.35 7.34 12.82
N PHE A 173 -34.15 6.82 12.54
CA PHE A 173 -33.93 5.39 12.32
C PHE A 173 -33.54 4.61 13.59
N TRP A 174 -32.90 5.22 14.59
CA TRP A 174 -32.41 4.49 15.78
C TRP A 174 -33.50 3.69 16.52
N PRO A 175 -34.73 4.21 16.77
CA PRO A 175 -35.79 3.45 17.44
C PRO A 175 -36.28 2.21 16.68
N LEU A 176 -35.93 2.10 15.39
CA LEU A 176 -36.19 0.94 14.52
C LEU A 176 -34.95 0.03 14.46
N LEU A 177 -33.76 0.61 14.30
CA LEU A 177 -32.48 -0.09 14.21
C LEU A 177 -32.15 -0.87 15.48
N VAL A 178 -32.32 -0.28 16.67
CA VAL A 178 -32.02 -0.92 17.96
C VAL A 178 -32.87 -2.19 18.24
N ARG A 179 -33.92 -2.42 17.44
CA ARG A 179 -34.79 -3.61 17.53
C ARG A 179 -34.41 -4.74 16.58
N VAL A 180 -33.50 -4.50 15.63
CA VAL A 180 -33.11 -5.46 14.57
C VAL A 180 -31.60 -5.60 14.40
N LEU A 181 -30.80 -4.64 14.87
CA LEU A 181 -29.35 -4.72 14.87
C LEU A 181 -28.87 -5.75 15.92
N PRO A 182 -27.86 -6.58 15.59
CA PRO A 182 -27.18 -7.44 16.56
C PRO A 182 -26.60 -6.65 17.76
N PRO A 183 -26.54 -7.23 18.98
CA PRO A 183 -26.11 -6.53 20.19
C PRO A 183 -24.69 -5.94 20.12
N ASP A 184 -23.78 -6.60 19.40
CA ASP A 184 -22.43 -6.11 19.12
C ASP A 184 -22.45 -4.85 18.25
N VAL A 185 -23.34 -4.77 17.26
CA VAL A 185 -23.52 -3.56 16.44
C VAL A 185 -24.20 -2.43 17.23
N VAL A 186 -25.15 -2.76 18.13
CA VAL A 186 -25.77 -1.78 19.04
C VAL A 186 -24.72 -1.17 19.99
N PHE A 187 -23.86 -2.00 20.59
CA PHE A 187 -22.73 -1.54 21.40
C PHE A 187 -21.79 -0.61 20.63
N LEU A 188 -21.44 -0.93 19.38
CA LEU A 188 -20.58 -0.08 18.56
C LEU A 188 -21.20 1.28 18.20
N ALA A 189 -22.53 1.39 18.26
CA ALA A 189 -23.29 2.58 17.87
C ALA A 189 -23.65 3.51 19.04
N ASP A 190 -23.82 2.99 20.27
CA ASP A 190 -23.96 3.80 21.49
C ASP A 190 -23.43 3.00 22.72
N PRO A 191 -22.09 2.94 22.93
CA PRO A 191 -21.48 2.04 23.90
C PRO A 191 -21.81 2.36 25.36
N GLU A 192 -22.20 3.61 25.64
CA GLU A 192 -22.49 4.11 26.99
C GLU A 192 -23.96 4.59 27.14
N GLU A 193 -24.80 4.42 26.11
CA GLU A 193 -26.19 4.91 26.03
C GLU A 193 -26.39 6.42 26.29
N LEU A 194 -25.37 7.22 25.92
CA LEU A 194 -25.36 8.67 26.08
C LEU A 194 -25.83 9.44 24.84
N MET A 195 -25.78 8.83 23.65
CA MET A 195 -26.04 9.55 22.38
C MET A 195 -27.49 9.45 21.91
N MET A 196 -28.15 8.30 22.12
CA MET A 196 -29.36 7.98 21.36
C MET A 196 -30.68 8.11 22.14
N GLY A 197 -30.63 8.30 23.47
CA GLY A 197 -31.78 8.65 24.33
C GLY A 197 -32.87 7.56 24.52
N LEU A 198 -32.85 6.47 23.76
CA LEU A 198 -33.58 5.23 24.06
C LEU A 198 -32.63 4.27 24.77
N GLY A 199 -32.70 4.21 26.09
CA GLY A 199 -31.94 3.24 26.88
C GLY A 199 -32.41 1.81 26.59
N SER A 200 -31.55 1.01 25.96
CA SER A 200 -31.77 -0.43 25.73
C SER A 200 -31.08 -1.29 26.79
N SER A 201 -30.22 -0.68 27.61
CA SER A 201 -29.21 -1.30 28.47
C SER A 201 -28.14 -2.15 27.74
N ILE A 202 -28.20 -2.30 26.41
CA ILE A 202 -27.30 -3.17 25.66
C ILE A 202 -25.88 -2.62 25.66
N GLY A 203 -25.68 -1.34 25.30
CA GLY A 203 -24.34 -0.74 25.16
C GLY A 203 -23.47 -0.90 26.41
N PRO A 204 -23.89 -0.36 27.57
CA PRO A 204 -23.14 -0.46 28.83
C PRO A 204 -22.94 -1.89 29.35
N GLN A 205 -23.87 -2.81 29.07
CA GLN A 205 -23.80 -4.19 29.56
C GLN A 205 -23.12 -5.16 28.57
N PHE A 206 -22.82 -4.74 27.34
CA PHE A 206 -22.17 -5.60 26.37
C PHE A 206 -20.71 -5.88 26.75
N VAL A 207 -20.41 -7.17 26.86
CA VAL A 207 -19.08 -7.72 27.20
C VAL A 207 -18.59 -8.77 26.18
N GLY A 208 -19.25 -8.88 25.03
CA GLY A 208 -18.91 -9.88 24.01
C GLY A 208 -19.32 -11.32 24.35
N ASN A 209 -19.26 -12.19 23.35
CA ASN A 209 -19.56 -13.61 23.45
C ASN A 209 -18.28 -14.39 23.79
N GLY A 210 -17.96 -14.48 25.07
CA GLY A 210 -16.79 -15.22 25.57
C GLY A 210 -15.51 -14.38 25.66
N THR A 211 -14.41 -15.01 26.11
CA THR A 211 -13.19 -14.30 26.55
C THR A 211 -12.49 -13.49 25.47
N THR A 212 -12.46 -14.00 24.24
CA THR A 212 -11.85 -13.31 23.08
C THR A 212 -12.59 -12.02 22.75
N GLU A 213 -13.93 -12.07 22.66
CA GLU A 213 -14.72 -10.86 22.43
C GLU A 213 -14.68 -9.92 23.64
N MET A 214 -14.62 -10.44 24.87
CA MET A 214 -14.53 -9.61 26.08
C MET A 214 -13.29 -8.72 26.10
N ARG A 215 -12.11 -9.22 25.69
CA ARG A 215 -10.91 -8.38 25.58
C ARG A 215 -11.04 -7.37 24.43
N LEU A 216 -11.58 -7.79 23.29
CA LEU A 216 -11.82 -6.91 22.13
C LEU A 216 -12.81 -5.78 22.47
N VAL A 217 -13.88 -6.07 23.21
CA VAL A 217 -14.90 -5.10 23.67
C VAL A 217 -14.33 -4.13 24.70
N GLY A 218 -13.50 -4.60 25.64
CA GLY A 218 -12.78 -3.73 26.56
C GLY A 218 -11.87 -2.73 25.83
N ALA A 219 -11.07 -3.22 24.87
CA ALA A 219 -10.22 -2.38 24.03
C ALA A 219 -11.02 -1.44 23.11
N LEU A 220 -12.21 -1.87 22.66
CA LEU A 220 -13.11 -1.05 21.85
C LEU A 220 -13.70 0.13 22.62
N ARG A 221 -13.96 0.05 23.94
CA ARG A 221 -14.48 1.20 24.71
C ARG A 221 -13.51 2.39 24.67
N GLU A 222 -12.22 2.13 24.91
CA GLU A 222 -11.16 3.16 24.79
C GLU A 222 -11.07 3.71 23.36
N VAL A 223 -11.06 2.83 22.35
CA VAL A 223 -10.96 3.24 20.95
C VAL A 223 -12.19 4.05 20.49
N LEU A 224 -13.41 3.70 20.92
CA LEU A 224 -14.66 4.40 20.62
C LEU A 224 -14.79 5.75 21.36
N ALA A 225 -14.08 5.92 22.47
CA ALA A 225 -13.91 7.20 23.15
C ALA A 225 -12.86 8.12 22.48
N GLY A 226 -12.19 7.65 21.41
CA GLY A 226 -11.11 8.38 20.72
C GLY A 226 -9.70 8.13 21.28
N GLY A 227 -9.57 7.17 22.20
CA GLY A 227 -8.33 6.84 22.89
C GLY A 227 -7.33 5.97 22.10
N HIS A 228 -6.25 5.59 22.77
CA HIS A 228 -5.12 4.84 22.21
C HIS A 228 -4.68 3.70 23.12
N LEU A 229 -4.33 2.56 22.54
CA LEU A 229 -4.02 1.34 23.28
C LEU A 229 -2.52 1.11 23.51
N GLY A 230 -2.19 0.37 24.55
CA GLY A 230 -0.85 -0.13 24.83
C GLY A 230 -0.38 -1.19 23.84
N PHE A 231 0.94 -1.39 23.79
CA PHE A 231 1.57 -2.40 22.90
C PHE A 231 1.06 -3.82 23.19
N GLU A 232 0.97 -4.19 24.47
CA GLU A 232 0.57 -5.53 24.90
C GLU A 232 -0.94 -5.78 24.71
N GLU A 233 -1.75 -4.74 24.88
CA GLU A 233 -3.21 -4.80 24.67
C GLU A 233 -3.54 -5.05 23.19
N VAL A 234 -2.95 -4.28 22.28
CA VAL A 234 -3.11 -4.50 20.83
C VAL A 234 -2.52 -5.86 20.41
N GLN A 235 -1.35 -6.24 20.93
CA GLN A 235 -0.75 -7.53 20.58
C GLN A 235 -1.59 -8.72 21.06
N GLY A 236 -2.16 -8.63 22.26
CA GLY A 236 -3.06 -9.64 22.83
C GLY A 236 -4.37 -9.75 22.08
N VAL A 237 -5.04 -8.62 21.81
CA VAL A 237 -6.27 -8.59 20.99
C VAL A 237 -6.04 -9.19 19.62
N LEU A 238 -4.96 -8.80 18.92
CA LEU A 238 -4.66 -9.33 17.59
C LEU A 238 -4.38 -10.84 17.61
N LYS A 239 -3.57 -11.34 18.56
CA LYS A 239 -3.24 -12.78 18.66
C LYS A 239 -4.45 -13.65 19.00
N GLU A 240 -5.45 -13.14 19.73
CA GLU A 240 -6.66 -13.91 20.10
C GLU A 240 -7.80 -13.80 19.06
N VAL A 241 -7.95 -12.66 18.40
CA VAL A 241 -9.04 -12.41 17.43
C VAL A 241 -8.71 -12.91 16.02
N LEU A 242 -7.43 -13.00 15.66
CA LEU A 242 -6.96 -13.37 14.32
C LEU A 242 -6.19 -14.70 14.34
N PRO A 243 -6.92 -15.81 14.51
CA PRO A 243 -6.81 -16.86 13.50
C PRO A 243 -8.20 -17.28 12.99
N PHE A 244 -8.60 -16.76 11.83
CA PHE A 244 -9.80 -17.22 11.12
C PHE A 244 -9.54 -18.60 10.50
N GLN A 245 -10.08 -19.66 11.10
CA GLN A 245 -10.03 -21.01 10.53
C GLN A 245 -11.08 -21.16 9.41
N ASP A 246 -10.63 -21.22 8.16
CA ASP A 246 -11.49 -21.48 6.98
C ASP A 246 -11.81 -22.99 6.88
N GLY A 247 -12.63 -23.51 7.81
CA GLY A 247 -13.03 -24.93 7.78
C GLY A 247 -13.80 -25.48 9.00
N GLY A 248 -15.12 -25.61 8.86
CA GLY A 248 -15.92 -26.72 9.41
C GLY A 248 -16.30 -26.73 10.91
N GLU A 249 -15.43 -26.31 11.82
CA GLU A 249 -15.75 -26.19 13.25
C GLU A 249 -16.35 -24.80 13.59
N GLU A 250 -16.98 -24.68 14.76
CA GLU A 250 -17.60 -23.42 15.20
C GLU A 250 -16.57 -22.26 15.26
N PRO A 251 -16.96 -21.03 14.89
CA PRO A 251 -16.03 -19.93 14.69
C PRO A 251 -15.37 -19.49 16.00
N ARG A 252 -14.07 -19.77 16.13
CA ARG A 252 -13.23 -19.34 17.27
C ARG A 252 -12.77 -17.87 17.19
N GLY A 253 -13.15 -17.16 16.13
CA GLY A 253 -12.85 -15.74 15.92
C GLY A 253 -13.98 -14.82 16.42
N ALA A 254 -13.64 -13.56 16.71
CA ALA A 254 -14.63 -12.56 17.11
C ALA A 254 -15.50 -12.08 15.92
N SER A 255 -16.64 -11.46 16.23
CA SER A 255 -17.53 -10.83 15.26
C SER A 255 -16.79 -9.87 14.33
N GLU A 256 -17.04 -10.01 13.03
CA GLU A 256 -16.51 -9.10 12.01
C GLU A 256 -16.87 -7.63 12.28
N ALA A 257 -17.98 -7.35 12.96
CA ALA A 257 -18.37 -5.99 13.31
C ALA A 257 -17.40 -5.39 14.34
N LEU A 258 -17.11 -6.13 15.42
CA LEU A 258 -16.17 -5.71 16.47
C LEU A 258 -14.74 -5.59 15.92
N LEU A 259 -14.31 -6.56 15.10
CA LEU A 259 -12.99 -6.53 14.46
C LEU A 259 -12.86 -5.38 13.44
N ALA A 260 -13.88 -5.13 12.61
CA ALA A 260 -13.86 -4.02 11.66
C ALA A 260 -13.91 -2.65 12.36
N ALA A 261 -14.67 -2.54 13.45
CA ALA A 261 -14.67 -1.37 14.32
C ALA A 261 -13.31 -1.12 14.96
N PHE A 262 -12.62 -2.14 15.46
CA PHE A 262 -11.30 -2.01 16.08
C PHE A 262 -10.25 -1.54 15.06
N LEU A 263 -10.20 -2.21 13.91
CA LEU A 263 -9.30 -1.89 12.80
C LEU A 263 -9.52 -0.48 12.22
N ILE A 264 -10.73 0.08 12.33
CA ILE A 264 -11.05 1.43 11.82
C ILE A 264 -11.05 2.51 12.88
N GLY A 265 -11.38 2.20 14.13
CA GLY A 265 -11.30 3.14 15.23
C GLY A 265 -9.86 3.58 15.49
N GLN A 266 -8.91 2.64 15.58
CA GLN A 266 -7.49 3.01 15.72
C GLN A 266 -6.97 3.81 14.50
N ARG A 267 -7.45 3.50 13.29
CA ARG A 267 -7.15 4.29 12.09
C ARG A 267 -7.70 5.72 12.19
N MET A 268 -8.90 5.88 12.75
CA MET A 268 -9.57 7.17 12.90
C MET A 268 -8.92 8.03 13.98
N ASN A 269 -8.55 7.43 15.11
CA ASN A 269 -7.83 8.12 16.19
C ASN A 269 -6.40 8.52 15.77
N ARG A 270 -5.87 7.90 14.69
CA ARG A 270 -4.51 7.93 14.15
C ARG A 270 -3.56 7.07 14.96
N GLU A 271 -2.94 6.10 14.30
CA GLU A 271 -2.20 5.04 14.98
C GLU A 271 -0.92 5.55 15.66
N THR A 272 -0.73 5.25 16.95
CA THR A 272 0.52 5.60 17.66
C THR A 272 1.66 4.63 17.30
N ASP A 273 2.90 5.05 17.53
CA ASP A 273 4.10 4.20 17.42
C ASP A 273 4.00 2.89 18.22
N ARG A 274 3.29 2.89 19.36
CA ARG A 274 3.10 1.71 20.22
C ARG A 274 2.15 0.71 19.58
N GLU A 275 1.01 1.19 19.08
CA GLU A 275 0.01 0.39 18.38
C GLU A 275 0.58 -0.15 17.06
N LEU A 276 1.25 0.69 16.26
CA LEU A 276 1.92 0.27 15.03
C LEU A 276 3.02 -0.77 15.30
N LYS A 277 3.80 -0.63 16.38
CA LYS A 277 4.75 -1.67 16.80
C LYS A 277 4.04 -2.99 17.11
N ALA A 278 2.89 -2.96 17.79
CA ALA A 278 2.11 -4.17 18.08
C ALA A 278 1.58 -4.83 16.80
N TYR A 279 0.94 -4.08 15.91
CA TYR A 279 0.51 -4.55 14.58
C TYR A 279 1.66 -5.08 13.70
N CYS A 280 2.90 -4.62 13.92
CA CYS A 280 4.06 -5.09 13.17
C CYS A 280 4.58 -6.44 13.68
N LEU A 281 4.59 -6.66 15.00
CA LEU A 281 5.23 -7.80 15.66
C LEU A 281 4.24 -8.89 16.13
N ALA A 282 2.93 -8.66 16.08
CA ALA A 282 1.93 -9.59 16.62
C ALA A 282 1.99 -11.01 16.03
N PHE A 283 2.39 -11.15 14.76
CA PHE A 283 2.39 -12.42 14.03
C PHE A 283 3.80 -12.92 13.69
N ASP A 284 4.85 -12.36 14.29
CA ASP A 284 6.25 -12.72 14.00
C ASP A 284 6.56 -14.21 14.22
N GLU A 285 5.84 -14.84 15.14
CA GLU A 285 6.03 -16.21 15.60
C GLU A 285 4.99 -17.19 15.01
N GLU A 286 4.05 -16.72 14.17
CA GLU A 286 2.89 -17.49 13.68
C GLU A 286 3.30 -18.82 13.02
N ASN A 287 4.31 -18.77 12.14
CA ASN A 287 4.90 -19.92 11.48
C ASN A 287 6.30 -20.26 12.06
N GLY A 288 6.53 -19.94 13.34
CA GLY A 288 7.84 -20.01 13.98
C GLY A 288 8.79 -18.85 13.58
N PRO A 289 10.06 -18.90 14.04
CA PRO A 289 11.04 -17.85 13.76
C PRO A 289 11.43 -17.83 12.26
N PRO A 290 11.64 -16.64 11.67
CA PRO A 290 12.13 -16.51 10.29
C PRO A 290 13.45 -17.28 10.05
N PRO A 291 13.56 -18.07 8.97
CA PRO A 291 14.82 -18.71 8.60
C PRO A 291 15.88 -17.67 8.21
N VAL A 292 17.15 -17.99 8.43
CA VAL A 292 18.29 -17.13 8.09
C VAL A 292 18.96 -17.63 6.81
N ALA A 293 18.99 -16.80 5.77
CA ALA A 293 19.76 -17.00 4.55
C ALA A 293 21.21 -16.55 4.74
N ASP A 294 22.17 -17.34 4.26
CA ASP A 294 23.59 -16.98 4.29
C ASP A 294 23.93 -16.10 3.08
N VAL A 295 23.65 -14.80 3.22
CA VAL A 295 23.81 -13.78 2.17
C VAL A 295 24.43 -12.51 2.74
N LYS A 296 25.33 -11.90 1.96
CA LYS A 296 26.11 -10.70 2.31
C LYS A 296 25.23 -9.51 2.70
N SER A 297 24.11 -9.33 2.00
CA SER A 297 23.08 -8.36 2.31
C SER A 297 21.71 -8.93 1.94
N LEU A 298 20.65 -8.38 2.53
CA LEU A 298 19.27 -8.70 2.16
C LEU A 298 18.40 -7.45 2.23
N THR A 299 17.82 -7.06 1.10
CA THR A 299 16.84 -5.97 1.06
C THR A 299 15.42 -6.52 0.99
N HIS A 300 14.60 -6.15 1.97
CA HIS A 300 13.17 -6.41 2.01
C HIS A 300 12.41 -5.31 1.24
N TYR A 301 11.56 -5.69 0.29
CA TYR A 301 10.76 -4.76 -0.51
C TYR A 301 9.27 -4.82 -0.13
N GLY A 302 8.88 -3.91 0.77
CA GLY A 302 7.50 -3.74 1.24
C GLY A 302 6.71 -2.71 0.43
N GLU A 303 6.21 -3.15 -0.72
CA GLU A 303 5.27 -2.36 -1.53
C GLU A 303 3.89 -2.23 -0.87
N PRO A 304 3.06 -1.24 -1.26
CA PRO A 304 1.65 -1.24 -0.90
C PRO A 304 0.97 -2.51 -1.45
N TYR A 305 0.51 -3.38 -0.56
CA TYR A 305 -0.14 -4.65 -0.92
C TYR A 305 -1.41 -4.46 -1.77
N ASP A 306 -2.03 -3.27 -1.72
CA ASP A 306 -3.15 -2.90 -2.61
C ASP A 306 -2.74 -2.62 -4.08
N GLY A 307 -1.45 -2.70 -4.39
CA GLY A 307 -0.89 -2.65 -5.75
C GLY A 307 -0.88 -1.25 -6.37
N ASN A 308 -0.52 -1.15 -7.66
CA ASN A 308 -0.70 0.09 -8.44
C ASN A 308 -1.74 -0.08 -9.54
N THR A 309 -2.45 1.00 -9.84
CA THR A 309 -3.58 1.00 -10.78
C THR A 309 -3.26 1.65 -12.12
N ARG A 310 -2.41 2.69 -12.19
CA ARG A 310 -2.16 3.42 -13.46
C ARG A 310 -0.75 3.26 -14.00
N PHE A 311 0.25 3.13 -13.15
CA PHE A 311 1.67 3.30 -13.49
C PHE A 311 2.50 2.01 -13.41
N PHE A 312 3.52 1.92 -14.25
CA PHE A 312 4.52 0.84 -14.28
C PHE A 312 5.20 0.63 -12.91
N ARG A 313 5.25 -0.65 -12.47
CA ARG A 313 5.90 -1.09 -11.22
C ARG A 313 7.25 -1.72 -11.56
N SER A 314 8.35 -1.03 -11.24
CA SER A 314 9.70 -1.49 -11.54
C SER A 314 10.28 -2.47 -10.50
N THR A 315 9.67 -2.60 -9.32
CA THR A 315 10.22 -3.28 -8.13
C THR A 315 10.69 -4.72 -8.37
N LEU A 316 9.93 -5.55 -9.08
CA LEU A 316 10.32 -6.93 -9.43
C LEU A 316 11.58 -6.97 -10.32
N PHE A 317 11.65 -6.07 -11.30
CA PHE A 317 12.77 -6.00 -12.24
C PHE A 317 14.01 -5.37 -11.59
N VAL A 318 13.83 -4.45 -10.64
CA VAL A 318 14.90 -3.90 -9.79
C VAL A 318 15.53 -4.99 -8.93
N ALA A 319 14.76 -5.88 -8.32
CA ALA A 319 15.30 -7.00 -7.56
C ALA A 319 16.13 -7.96 -8.43
N ALA A 320 15.65 -8.28 -9.64
CA ALA A 320 16.41 -9.07 -10.61
C ALA A 320 17.72 -8.38 -11.04
N VAL A 321 17.74 -7.04 -11.16
CA VAL A 321 18.97 -6.27 -11.41
C VAL A 321 19.93 -6.32 -10.22
N ARG A 322 19.46 -6.09 -8.99
CA ARG A 322 20.31 -6.05 -7.78
C ARG A 322 20.94 -7.41 -7.46
N SER A 323 20.21 -8.50 -7.73
CA SER A 323 20.74 -9.86 -7.61
C SER A 323 21.92 -10.19 -8.55
N CYS A 324 22.17 -9.39 -9.60
CA CYS A 324 23.33 -9.59 -10.49
C CYS A 324 24.67 -9.33 -9.80
N TYR A 325 24.71 -8.43 -8.81
CA TYR A 325 25.93 -7.98 -8.13
C TYR A 325 25.90 -8.25 -6.61
N GLY A 326 25.18 -9.30 -6.19
CA GLY A 326 25.21 -9.81 -4.81
C GLY A 326 24.35 -9.09 -3.79
N GLU A 327 23.53 -8.12 -4.22
CA GLU A 327 22.55 -7.46 -3.35
C GLU A 327 21.23 -8.25 -3.35
N SER A 328 21.14 -9.27 -2.48
CA SER A 328 20.00 -10.19 -2.47
C SER A 328 18.69 -9.49 -2.03
N CYS A 329 17.58 -9.88 -2.65
CA CYS A 329 16.31 -9.15 -2.55
C CYS A 329 15.12 -10.07 -2.19
N LEU A 330 14.43 -9.77 -1.08
CA LEU A 330 13.17 -10.43 -0.71
C LEU A 330 11.99 -9.49 -0.98
N LEU A 331 11.16 -9.85 -1.96
CA LEU A 331 9.88 -9.19 -2.21
C LEU A 331 8.77 -9.89 -1.40
N HIS A 332 7.80 -9.13 -0.92
CA HIS A 332 6.63 -9.68 -0.24
C HIS A 332 5.35 -8.90 -0.56
N GLY A 333 4.22 -9.60 -0.58
CA GLY A 333 2.94 -9.08 -1.06
C GLY A 333 1.80 -10.08 -0.90
N LEU A 334 0.79 -9.97 -1.76
CA LEU A 334 -0.17 -11.04 -2.03
C LEU A 334 -0.75 -10.90 -3.45
N ASP A 335 -1.67 -11.80 -3.81
CA ASP A 335 -2.38 -11.84 -5.09
C ASP A 335 -3.38 -10.69 -5.29
N TRP A 336 -4.20 -10.33 -4.30
CA TRP A 336 -5.16 -9.23 -4.42
C TRP A 336 -5.57 -8.60 -3.08
N MET A 337 -5.52 -7.26 -2.95
CA MET A 337 -5.91 -6.56 -1.73
C MET A 337 -6.68 -5.23 -2.01
N PRO A 338 -7.79 -4.96 -1.30
CA PRO A 338 -8.51 -3.70 -1.34
C PRO A 338 -7.74 -2.55 -0.66
N PRO A 339 -8.11 -1.27 -0.90
CA PRO A 339 -9.25 -0.80 -1.70
C PRO A 339 -8.94 -0.52 -3.18
N LYS A 340 -7.66 -0.57 -3.59
CA LYS A 340 -7.29 -0.40 -5.00
C LYS A 340 -7.53 -1.68 -5.83
N GLY A 341 -7.17 -2.85 -5.30
CA GLY A 341 -7.12 -4.10 -6.08
C GLY A 341 -6.25 -3.97 -7.33
N GLY A 342 -5.08 -3.35 -7.22
CA GLY A 342 -4.17 -3.04 -8.33
C GLY A 342 -3.25 -4.20 -8.71
N ILE A 343 -2.27 -3.91 -9.57
CA ILE A 343 -1.22 -4.83 -9.97
C ILE A 343 -0.27 -5.05 -8.78
N THR A 344 0.02 -6.31 -8.46
CA THR A 344 1.00 -6.73 -7.44
C THR A 344 2.09 -7.60 -8.05
N GLU A 345 3.16 -7.83 -7.30
CA GLU A 345 4.28 -8.69 -7.69
C GLU A 345 3.86 -10.17 -7.83
N GLU A 346 2.92 -10.65 -7.01
CA GLU A 346 2.39 -12.01 -7.14
C GLU A 346 1.63 -12.21 -8.44
N GLN A 347 0.82 -11.23 -8.86
CA GLN A 347 0.10 -11.28 -10.14
C GLN A 347 1.08 -11.38 -11.31
N MET A 348 2.16 -10.59 -11.28
CA MET A 348 3.20 -10.64 -12.31
C MET A 348 3.91 -11.99 -12.35
N LEU A 349 4.35 -12.48 -11.19
CA LEU A 349 5.06 -13.75 -11.07
C LEU A 349 4.20 -14.95 -11.46
N LYS A 350 2.92 -14.96 -11.06
CA LYS A 350 1.95 -16.00 -11.44
C LYS A 350 1.66 -15.98 -12.95
N PHE A 351 1.52 -14.80 -13.55
CA PHE A 351 1.35 -14.66 -15.01
C PHE A 351 2.59 -15.13 -15.79
N MET A 352 3.79 -14.91 -15.25
CA MET A 352 5.05 -15.43 -15.83
C MET A 352 5.34 -16.90 -15.47
N GLY A 353 4.39 -17.61 -14.86
CA GLY A 353 4.51 -19.05 -14.58
C GLY A 353 5.45 -19.42 -13.42
N ALA A 354 5.80 -18.48 -12.53
CA ALA A 354 6.57 -18.81 -11.31
C ALA A 354 5.69 -19.48 -10.25
N ASN A 355 6.29 -20.31 -9.40
CA ASN A 355 5.65 -20.76 -8.17
C ASN A 355 5.50 -19.57 -7.20
N ILE A 356 4.28 -19.37 -6.71
CA ILE A 356 3.91 -18.34 -5.74
C ILE A 356 3.62 -18.90 -4.34
N SER A 357 3.52 -20.22 -4.20
CA SER A 357 3.34 -20.92 -2.92
C SER A 357 4.69 -21.35 -2.35
N LEU A 358 5.55 -20.35 -2.13
CA LEU A 358 6.86 -20.52 -1.53
C LEU A 358 6.79 -20.26 -0.03
N SER A 359 7.14 -21.29 0.76
CA SER A 359 7.42 -21.11 2.19
C SER A 359 8.63 -20.19 2.39
N PRO A 360 8.77 -19.50 3.53
CA PRO A 360 9.98 -18.74 3.86
C PRO A 360 11.27 -19.56 3.75
N CYS A 361 11.23 -20.86 4.10
CA CYS A 361 12.37 -21.78 3.97
C CYS A 361 12.76 -22.07 2.52
N ASN A 362 11.81 -21.98 1.58
CA ASN A 362 12.08 -22.18 0.15
C ASN A 362 12.46 -20.88 -0.55
N ALA A 363 11.95 -19.73 -0.08
CA ALA A 363 12.50 -18.43 -0.43
C ALA A 363 13.96 -18.27 0.02
N LYS A 364 14.34 -18.75 1.22
CA LYS A 364 15.74 -18.80 1.69
C LYS A 364 16.67 -19.46 0.65
N LYS A 365 16.29 -20.64 0.14
CA LYS A 365 17.04 -21.39 -0.88
C LYS A 365 17.23 -20.61 -2.19
N LEU A 366 16.29 -19.74 -2.57
CA LEU A 366 16.38 -18.90 -3.78
C LEU A 366 17.20 -17.61 -3.57
N LEU A 367 17.27 -17.11 -2.32
CA LEU A 367 18.16 -16.00 -1.95
C LEU A 367 19.63 -16.42 -1.92
N GLU A 368 19.89 -17.68 -1.57
CA GLU A 368 21.23 -18.31 -1.52
C GLU A 368 21.72 -18.88 -2.86
N ASP A 369 20.86 -18.93 -3.89
CA ASP A 369 21.24 -19.47 -5.20
C ASP A 369 22.00 -18.41 -6.04
N ASP A 370 23.27 -18.66 -6.31
CA ASP A 370 24.17 -17.82 -7.12
C ASP A 370 23.65 -17.51 -8.53
N GLY A 371 22.68 -18.26 -9.05
CA GLY A 371 22.00 -18.03 -10.32
C GLY A 371 20.69 -17.23 -10.22
N VAL A 372 20.18 -16.99 -9.00
CA VAL A 372 18.90 -16.31 -8.72
C VAL A 372 19.07 -15.11 -7.79
N GLY A 373 19.49 -15.27 -6.54
CA GLY A 373 19.76 -14.16 -5.60
C GLY A 373 18.55 -13.28 -5.20
N PHE A 374 17.32 -13.64 -5.56
CA PHE A 374 16.11 -12.93 -5.10
C PHE A 374 14.95 -13.90 -4.91
N ALA A 375 13.99 -13.54 -4.05
CA ALA A 375 12.82 -14.36 -3.78
C ALA A 375 11.54 -13.52 -3.61
N TYR A 376 10.39 -14.14 -3.84
CA TYR A 376 9.09 -13.61 -3.46
C TYR A 376 8.40 -14.53 -2.44
N VAL A 377 7.74 -13.94 -1.44
CA VAL A 377 6.92 -14.66 -0.45
C VAL A 377 5.55 -13.98 -0.31
N SER A 378 4.49 -14.77 -0.52
CA SER A 378 3.12 -14.29 -0.28
C SER A 378 2.80 -14.21 1.21
N GLN A 379 2.03 -13.20 1.62
CA GLN A 379 1.43 -13.10 2.95
C GLN A 379 0.60 -14.36 3.27
N ARG A 380 0.00 -15.02 2.26
CA ARG A 380 -0.71 -16.30 2.41
C ARG A 380 0.16 -17.42 3.00
N GLU A 381 1.40 -17.55 2.53
CA GLU A 381 2.31 -18.62 2.96
C GLU A 381 3.10 -18.25 4.24
N ALA A 382 3.34 -16.95 4.47
CA ALA A 382 4.10 -16.45 5.60
C ALA A 382 3.26 -16.15 6.85
N ARG A 383 2.04 -15.62 6.66
CA ARG A 383 1.15 -15.08 7.70
C ARG A 383 -0.35 -15.32 7.37
N PRO A 384 -0.83 -16.58 7.36
CA PRO A 384 -2.22 -16.91 7.01
C PRO A 384 -3.27 -16.07 7.75
N SER A 385 -3.05 -15.77 9.04
CA SER A 385 -3.96 -14.98 9.86
C SER A 385 -4.11 -13.55 9.37
N LEU A 386 -3.05 -12.96 8.79
CA LEU A 386 -3.11 -11.64 8.16
C LEU A 386 -3.72 -11.67 6.76
N TYR A 387 -3.56 -12.77 6.04
CA TYR A 387 -4.17 -12.99 4.73
C TYR A 387 -5.70 -13.18 4.82
N SER A 388 -6.20 -13.80 5.89
CA SER A 388 -7.66 -13.96 6.11
C SER A 388 -8.44 -12.64 6.12
N LEU A 389 -7.79 -11.53 6.48
CA LEU A 389 -8.41 -10.20 6.60
C LEU A 389 -8.84 -9.56 5.26
N ILE A 390 -8.54 -10.14 4.09
CA ILE A 390 -8.85 -9.54 2.78
C ILE A 390 -10.36 -9.19 2.66
N GLY A 391 -11.26 -10.10 3.09
CA GLY A 391 -12.70 -9.88 3.02
C GLY A 391 -13.15 -8.71 3.89
N ILE A 392 -12.82 -8.74 5.18
CA ILE A 392 -13.11 -7.66 6.12
C ILE A 392 -12.51 -6.33 5.64
N ARG A 393 -11.29 -6.33 5.08
CA ARG A 393 -10.64 -5.14 4.49
C ARG A 393 -11.35 -4.60 3.25
N GLU A 394 -12.08 -5.42 2.50
CA GLU A 394 -12.88 -4.96 1.35
C GLU A 394 -14.13 -4.23 1.83
N HIS A 395 -14.86 -4.84 2.76
CA HIS A 395 -16.03 -4.26 3.43
C HIS A 395 -15.68 -3.01 4.24
N ILE A 396 -14.46 -2.88 4.74
CA ILE A 396 -13.95 -1.68 5.44
C ILE A 396 -13.67 -0.49 4.51
N LYS A 397 -13.36 -0.71 3.22
CA LYS A 397 -12.96 0.28 2.19
C LYS A 397 -11.70 1.12 2.45
N LYS A 398 -11.22 1.20 3.69
CA LYS A 398 -10.06 1.99 4.12
C LYS A 398 -8.85 1.10 4.36
N ARG A 399 -7.69 1.72 4.56
CA ARG A 399 -6.44 1.02 4.90
C ARG A 399 -6.27 0.98 6.43
N PRO A 400 -6.58 -0.13 7.12
CA PRO A 400 -6.40 -0.24 8.58
C PRO A 400 -4.91 -0.19 8.99
N PRO A 401 -4.58 -0.12 10.30
CA PRO A 401 -3.20 -0.02 10.81
C PRO A 401 -2.21 -1.01 10.17
N ILE A 402 -2.65 -2.26 10.02
CA ILE A 402 -1.91 -3.34 9.38
C ILE A 402 -1.42 -3.02 7.95
N ALA A 403 -2.14 -2.18 7.18
CA ALA A 403 -1.71 -1.75 5.84
C ALA A 403 -0.47 -0.84 5.85
N THR A 404 -0.06 -0.35 7.03
CA THR A 404 1.23 0.29 7.26
C THR A 404 2.30 -0.74 7.64
N THR A 405 1.96 -1.70 8.50
CA THR A 405 2.93 -2.61 9.14
C THR A 405 3.26 -3.87 8.34
N GLU A 406 2.37 -4.31 7.43
CA GLU A 406 2.60 -5.45 6.53
C GLU A 406 3.73 -5.21 5.52
N LYS A 407 4.11 -3.95 5.33
CA LYS A 407 5.27 -3.53 4.53
C LYS A 407 6.62 -3.65 5.26
N VAL A 408 6.63 -3.80 6.58
CA VAL A 408 7.87 -3.78 7.39
C VAL A 408 8.09 -5.16 8.03
N GLN A 409 8.21 -6.18 7.17
CA GLN A 409 8.17 -7.59 7.55
C GLN A 409 9.48 -8.32 7.18
N GLN A 410 9.92 -9.23 8.05
CA GLN A 410 11.12 -10.03 7.84
C GLN A 410 10.78 -11.51 7.80
N TYR A 411 10.19 -11.97 6.68
CA TYR A 411 9.81 -13.38 6.52
C TYR A 411 11.02 -14.31 6.39
N VAL A 412 12.14 -13.83 5.84
CA VAL A 412 13.47 -14.49 5.86
C VAL A 412 14.47 -13.44 6.32
N LYS A 413 15.45 -13.82 7.15
CA LYS A 413 16.54 -12.94 7.63
C LYS A 413 17.86 -13.23 6.93
N ALA A 414 18.88 -12.38 7.11
CA ALA A 414 20.23 -12.62 6.59
C ALA A 414 21.28 -12.87 7.69
N SER A 415 22.39 -13.53 7.32
CA SER A 415 23.64 -13.52 8.09
C SER A 415 24.37 -12.17 8.01
N GLY A 416 24.24 -11.45 6.88
CA GLY A 416 24.86 -10.15 6.62
C GLY A 416 23.96 -8.91 6.83
N LYS A 417 24.21 -7.85 6.05
CA LYS A 417 23.57 -6.53 6.22
C LYS A 417 22.11 -6.52 5.74
N GLU A 418 21.17 -6.66 6.67
CA GLU A 418 19.72 -6.48 6.41
C GLU A 418 19.31 -5.01 6.18
N ALA A 419 18.41 -4.76 5.23
CA ALA A 419 17.81 -3.46 4.95
C ALA A 419 16.33 -3.55 4.51
N ILE A 420 15.52 -2.51 4.72
CA ILE A 420 14.09 -2.49 4.29
C ILE A 420 13.80 -1.25 3.44
N VAL A 421 13.09 -1.44 2.32
CA VAL A 421 12.60 -0.37 1.43
C VAL A 421 11.07 -0.42 1.36
N THR A 422 10.39 0.70 1.59
CA THR A 422 8.91 0.76 1.51
C THR A 422 8.37 2.05 0.88
N GLY A 423 7.14 1.97 0.36
CA GLY A 423 6.42 3.10 -0.22
C GLY A 423 5.47 3.78 0.76
N PHE A 424 5.29 5.10 0.64
CA PHE A 424 4.30 5.86 1.42
C PHE A 424 3.56 6.94 0.61
N TYR A 425 2.37 7.34 1.07
CA TYR A 425 1.43 8.17 0.30
C TYR A 425 1.10 9.51 1.00
N HIS A 426 0.62 9.46 2.25
CA HIS A 426 0.40 10.63 3.09
C HIS A 426 1.64 10.88 3.96
N GLY A 427 1.92 12.16 4.27
CA GLY A 427 2.99 12.54 5.19
C GLY A 427 2.75 12.04 6.63
N GLY A 428 3.80 12.02 7.44
CA GLY A 428 3.87 11.40 8.77
C GLY A 428 4.21 9.90 8.72
N TYR A 429 3.66 9.14 7.77
CA TYR A 429 3.91 7.69 7.69
C TYR A 429 5.37 7.35 7.35
N GLU A 430 6.13 8.26 6.74
CA GLU A 430 7.59 8.15 6.58
C GLU A 430 8.32 7.97 7.91
N GLU A 431 7.93 8.71 8.96
CA GLU A 431 8.54 8.62 10.28
C GLU A 431 8.15 7.31 10.97
N SER A 432 6.86 6.95 10.94
CA SER A 432 6.36 5.69 11.51
C SER A 432 6.97 4.45 10.86
N LEU A 433 7.14 4.44 9.53
CA LEU A 433 7.78 3.34 8.81
C LEU A 433 9.28 3.24 9.17
N LEU A 434 10.01 4.35 9.21
CA LEU A 434 11.41 4.34 9.66
C LEU A 434 11.57 3.97 11.14
N MET A 435 10.59 4.31 12.00
CA MET A 435 10.52 3.85 13.39
C MET A 435 10.37 2.32 13.43
N LEU A 436 9.40 1.75 12.69
CA LEU A 436 9.23 0.30 12.59
C LEU A 436 10.48 -0.42 12.08
N MET A 437 11.16 0.11 11.07
CA MET A 437 12.43 -0.44 10.58
C MET A 437 13.52 -0.44 11.67
N LYS A 438 13.66 0.67 12.42
CA LYS A 438 14.59 0.73 13.58
C LYS A 438 14.21 -0.28 14.67
N ARG A 439 12.92 -0.57 14.86
CA ARG A 439 12.43 -1.62 15.80
C ARG A 439 12.60 -3.05 15.29
N ARG A 440 12.59 -3.27 13.97
CA ARG A 440 12.99 -4.56 13.35
C ARG A 440 14.47 -4.88 13.58
N GLY A 441 15.30 -3.85 13.73
CA GLY A 441 16.72 -3.99 14.05
C GLY A 441 17.65 -3.87 12.84
N VAL A 442 17.10 -3.76 11.62
CA VAL A 442 17.87 -3.72 10.36
C VAL A 442 18.92 -2.60 10.32
N HIS A 443 19.96 -2.78 9.51
CA HIS A 443 21.11 -1.89 9.43
C HIS A 443 20.75 -0.59 8.72
N SER A 444 19.99 -0.68 7.62
CA SER A 444 19.54 0.45 6.83
C SER A 444 18.04 0.39 6.54
N GLY A 445 17.41 1.53 6.33
CA GLY A 445 15.99 1.64 6.03
C GLY A 445 15.70 2.84 5.14
N LEU A 446 14.82 2.66 4.15
CA LEU A 446 14.50 3.67 3.14
C LEU A 446 12.98 3.72 2.91
N VAL A 447 12.42 4.92 3.00
CA VAL A 447 11.02 5.21 2.67
C VAL A 447 10.97 6.17 1.48
N VAL A 448 10.20 5.79 0.44
CA VAL A 448 10.11 6.52 -0.82
C VAL A 448 8.68 6.94 -1.08
N LYS A 449 8.50 8.20 -1.48
CA LYS A 449 7.22 8.71 -1.97
C LYS A 449 7.11 8.52 -3.49
N GLY A 450 6.87 7.29 -3.92
CA GLY A 450 6.59 6.98 -5.32
C GLY A 450 5.15 7.28 -5.74
N GLU A 451 4.87 7.13 -7.03
CA GLU A 451 3.52 7.27 -7.58
C GLU A 451 2.57 6.22 -6.97
N GLU A 452 1.34 6.64 -6.63
CA GLU A 452 0.34 5.83 -5.91
C GLU A 452 0.79 5.30 -4.54
N GLY A 453 1.89 5.83 -4.02
CA GLY A 453 2.50 5.44 -2.76
C GLY A 453 3.36 4.18 -2.84
N ALA A 454 3.73 3.74 -4.04
CA ALA A 454 4.72 2.69 -4.25
C ALA A 454 6.13 3.16 -3.84
N LEU A 455 7.08 2.23 -3.73
CA LEU A 455 8.46 2.54 -3.37
C LEU A 455 9.34 3.00 -4.54
N SER A 456 8.84 2.98 -5.78
CA SER A 456 9.64 3.37 -6.96
C SER A 456 9.67 4.89 -7.18
N MET A 457 10.88 5.44 -7.29
CA MET A 457 11.17 6.76 -7.86
C MET A 457 10.85 6.80 -9.37
N THR A 458 10.70 8.00 -9.92
CA THR A 458 10.35 8.27 -11.32
C THR A 458 11.32 9.26 -11.97
N THR A 459 11.46 9.20 -13.29
CA THR A 459 12.23 10.16 -14.11
C THR A 459 11.51 11.47 -14.38
N ARG A 460 10.24 11.61 -13.97
CA ARG A 460 9.38 12.74 -14.31
C ARG A 460 9.85 14.03 -13.65
N LEU A 461 9.83 15.13 -14.41
CA LEU A 461 10.13 16.45 -13.85
C LEU A 461 9.10 16.84 -12.76
N ARG A 462 9.60 17.39 -11.64
CA ARG A 462 8.76 17.88 -10.52
C ARG A 462 7.67 18.82 -11.02
N SER A 463 6.43 18.59 -10.58
CA SER A 463 5.35 19.55 -10.83
C SER A 463 5.49 20.79 -9.95
N VAL A 464 5.57 21.96 -10.58
CA VAL A 464 5.75 23.25 -9.89
C VAL A 464 4.50 23.68 -9.10
N SER A 465 3.32 23.13 -9.42
CA SER A 465 2.04 23.48 -8.76
C SER A 465 1.77 22.72 -7.45
N THR A 466 2.50 21.65 -7.13
CA THR A 466 2.35 20.92 -5.86
C THR A 466 3.04 21.65 -4.70
N THR A 467 2.26 22.47 -3.98
CA THR A 467 2.71 23.29 -2.84
C THR A 467 2.39 22.72 -1.45
N LYS A 468 1.67 21.61 -1.35
CA LYS A 468 1.26 21.00 -0.07
C LYS A 468 1.76 19.55 0.08
N GLY A 469 2.53 19.32 1.14
CA GLY A 469 3.07 18.02 1.51
C GLY A 469 4.31 17.60 0.70
N LEU A 470 4.93 16.49 1.11
CA LEU A 470 6.15 15.97 0.48
C LEU A 470 5.92 15.62 -1.01
N PRO A 471 6.86 15.92 -1.92
CA PRO A 471 6.74 15.65 -3.34
C PRO A 471 6.93 14.16 -3.68
N VAL A 472 6.61 13.79 -4.92
CA VAL A 472 7.05 12.50 -5.49
C VAL A 472 8.58 12.51 -5.61
N ASN A 473 9.22 11.35 -5.46
CA ASN A 473 10.67 11.16 -5.29
C ASN A 473 11.27 11.72 -3.99
N TYR A 474 10.46 12.21 -3.04
CA TYR A 474 10.97 12.39 -1.68
C TYR A 474 11.39 11.05 -1.09
N CYS A 475 12.62 10.99 -0.59
CA CYS A 475 13.22 9.84 0.03
C CYS A 475 13.70 10.23 1.44
N SER A 476 13.46 9.37 2.42
CA SER A 476 14.04 9.51 3.77
C SER A 476 14.52 8.14 4.25
N GLY A 477 15.50 8.11 5.13
CA GLY A 477 16.08 6.86 5.56
C GLY A 477 17.08 6.97 6.69
N PHE A 478 17.68 5.82 6.97
CA PHE A 478 18.88 5.71 7.79
C PHE A 478 19.77 4.59 7.27
N ARG A 479 21.05 4.66 7.65
CA ARG A 479 22.02 3.57 7.47
C ARG A 479 22.95 3.48 8.69
N SER A 480 23.43 2.29 9.00
CA SER A 480 24.47 2.12 10.02
C SER A 480 25.75 2.83 9.58
N LEU A 481 26.46 3.43 10.52
CA LEU A 481 27.89 3.65 10.37
C LEU A 481 28.61 2.33 10.66
N ASP A 482 29.73 2.05 10.00
CA ASP A 482 30.51 0.84 10.24
C ASP A 482 31.32 0.96 11.55
N ILE A 483 31.50 -0.18 12.23
CA ILE A 483 31.98 -0.26 13.63
C ILE A 483 33.52 -0.17 13.68
N SER A 484 34.06 0.96 13.27
CA SER A 484 35.48 1.32 13.36
C SER A 484 35.75 2.51 14.28
N SER A 485 34.71 3.14 14.85
CA SER A 485 34.77 4.49 15.43
C SER A 485 33.95 4.73 16.70
N THR A 486 33.38 3.69 17.33
CA THR A 486 32.62 3.84 18.60
C THR A 486 33.04 2.82 19.66
N SER A 487 33.61 3.33 20.76
CA SER A 487 34.05 2.54 21.91
C SER A 487 32.99 2.50 23.02
N GLU A 488 31.75 2.15 22.68
CA GLU A 488 30.66 1.95 23.66
C GLU A 488 29.90 0.64 23.41
N PRO A 489 29.62 -0.17 24.46
CA PRO A 489 28.93 -1.44 24.30
C PRO A 489 27.41 -1.27 24.15
N GLY A 490 26.89 -1.49 22.93
CA GLY A 490 25.46 -1.75 22.67
C GLY A 490 24.73 -0.76 21.77
N GLY A 491 25.36 0.32 21.32
CA GLY A 491 24.74 1.34 20.45
C GLY A 491 25.11 1.20 18.97
N VAL A 492 24.16 0.79 18.12
CA VAL A 492 24.34 0.88 16.65
C VAL A 492 24.06 2.32 16.20
N THR A 493 25.10 3.11 15.98
CA THR A 493 25.02 4.49 15.49
C THR A 493 24.51 4.52 14.05
N ARG A 494 23.33 5.12 13.85
CA ARG A 494 22.67 5.23 12.54
C ARG A 494 22.66 6.68 12.05
N GLN A 495 23.21 6.92 10.87
CA GLN A 495 23.07 8.21 10.16
C GLN A 495 21.70 8.27 9.49
N GLY A 496 20.88 9.26 9.84
CA GLY A 496 19.62 9.57 9.15
C GLY A 496 19.82 10.51 7.97
N PHE A 497 18.94 10.45 6.97
CA PHE A 497 18.94 11.34 5.80
C PHE A 497 17.52 11.60 5.27
N SER A 498 17.36 12.73 4.57
CA SER A 498 16.17 13.03 3.75
C SER A 498 16.58 13.88 2.54
N LEU A 499 16.03 13.56 1.36
CA LEU A 499 16.30 14.26 0.10
C LEU A 499 15.12 14.15 -0.89
N GLU A 500 15.15 14.95 -1.95
CA GLU A 500 14.25 14.83 -3.10
C GLU A 500 15.07 14.39 -4.32
N VAL A 501 14.82 13.19 -4.84
CA VAL A 501 15.60 12.63 -5.95
C VAL A 501 15.12 13.21 -7.28
N ASN A 502 15.81 14.24 -7.77
CA ASN A 502 15.64 14.75 -9.13
C ASN A 502 16.48 13.91 -10.11
N ALA A 503 15.84 13.01 -10.86
CA ALA A 503 16.53 12.10 -11.78
C ALA A 503 17.42 12.80 -12.82
N LYS A 504 17.11 14.05 -13.19
CA LYS A 504 17.90 14.85 -14.13
C LYS A 504 19.34 15.09 -13.64
N ASP A 505 19.52 15.24 -12.33
CA ASP A 505 20.83 15.55 -11.73
C ASP A 505 21.76 14.32 -11.75
N TYR A 506 21.19 13.14 -12.03
CA TYR A 506 21.89 11.87 -12.24
C TYR A 506 21.93 11.45 -13.73
N GLY A 507 21.71 12.41 -14.64
CA GLY A 507 21.85 12.23 -16.10
C GLY A 507 20.63 11.66 -16.82
N PHE A 508 19.52 11.36 -16.14
CA PHE A 508 18.32 10.83 -16.80
C PHE A 508 17.54 11.93 -17.53
N GLN A 509 16.98 11.61 -18.70
CA GLN A 509 16.11 12.53 -19.42
C GLN A 509 14.71 12.56 -18.81
N PRO A 510 14.15 13.74 -18.49
CA PRO A 510 12.83 13.82 -17.86
C PRO A 510 11.73 13.23 -18.74
N THR A 511 11.07 12.20 -18.22
CA THR A 511 10.09 11.38 -18.96
C THR A 511 8.89 11.05 -18.06
N ASP A 512 7.69 11.00 -18.65
CA ASP A 512 6.50 10.54 -17.91
C ASP A 512 6.57 9.02 -17.70
N THR A 513 6.12 8.57 -16.52
CA THR A 513 6.06 7.14 -16.18
C THR A 513 5.13 6.39 -17.13
N PRO A 514 5.57 5.26 -17.74
CA PRO A 514 4.71 4.43 -18.57
C PRO A 514 3.45 3.99 -17.83
N ARG A 515 2.31 4.07 -18.52
CA ARG A 515 1.02 3.62 -17.98
C ARG A 515 0.79 2.14 -18.25
N THR A 516 0.17 1.49 -17.29
CA THR A 516 -0.24 0.08 -17.31
C THR A 516 -1.73 -0.09 -17.09
N ASP A 517 -2.42 0.89 -16.48
CA ASP A 517 -3.87 0.96 -16.34
C ASP A 517 -4.55 -0.39 -16.04
N ARG A 518 -4.13 -0.97 -14.90
CA ARG A 518 -4.53 -2.27 -14.34
C ARG A 518 -4.09 -3.52 -15.12
N SER A 519 -3.44 -3.38 -16.28
CA SER A 519 -2.90 -4.50 -17.05
C SER A 519 -1.58 -5.04 -16.46
N VAL A 520 -1.64 -6.29 -16.00
CA VAL A 520 -0.50 -7.09 -15.53
C VAL A 520 0.44 -7.40 -16.69
N SER A 521 -0.11 -7.81 -17.86
CA SER A 521 0.70 -8.14 -19.03
C SER A 521 1.46 -6.94 -19.58
N ARG A 522 0.86 -5.74 -19.62
CA ARG A 522 1.57 -4.51 -20.03
C ARG A 522 2.70 -4.14 -19.06
N ASN A 523 2.52 -4.41 -17.77
CA ASN A 523 3.56 -4.19 -16.76
C ASN A 523 4.73 -5.17 -16.95
N ILE A 524 4.45 -6.42 -17.30
CA ILE A 524 5.45 -7.44 -17.65
C ILE A 524 6.18 -7.09 -18.94
N GLU A 525 5.45 -6.75 -20.01
CA GLU A 525 6.00 -6.36 -21.32
C GLU A 525 7.05 -5.24 -21.18
N LEU A 526 6.69 -4.15 -20.48
CA LEU A 526 7.59 -3.02 -20.22
C LEU A 526 8.85 -3.43 -19.44
N GLY A 527 8.71 -4.34 -18.46
CA GLY A 527 9.83 -4.84 -17.66
C GLY A 527 10.74 -5.80 -18.41
N LEU A 528 10.18 -6.71 -19.21
CA LEU A 528 10.95 -7.66 -20.02
C LEU A 528 11.67 -6.97 -21.18
N SER A 529 11.05 -5.99 -21.85
CA SER A 529 11.73 -5.12 -22.82
C SER A 529 12.92 -4.41 -22.16
N ALA A 530 12.70 -3.77 -21.01
CA ALA A 530 13.76 -3.08 -20.29
C ALA A 530 14.91 -4.02 -19.87
N LEU A 531 14.61 -5.19 -19.29
CA LEU A 531 15.62 -6.20 -18.93
C LEU A 531 16.29 -6.86 -20.15
N SER A 532 15.75 -6.67 -21.36
CA SER A 532 16.38 -7.05 -22.64
C SER A 532 17.28 -5.94 -23.23
N GLY A 533 17.51 -4.85 -22.49
CA GLY A 533 18.33 -3.70 -22.93
C GLY A 533 17.56 -2.65 -23.75
N GLU A 534 16.24 -2.74 -23.88
CA GLU A 534 15.45 -1.74 -24.61
C GLU A 534 15.40 -0.41 -23.83
N LYS A 535 16.12 0.60 -24.35
CA LYS A 535 16.24 1.92 -23.71
C LYS A 535 14.92 2.69 -23.75
N GLY A 536 14.59 3.36 -22.65
CA GLY A 536 13.38 4.19 -22.53
C GLY A 536 12.92 4.29 -21.08
N PRO A 537 11.73 4.89 -20.82
CA PRO A 537 11.32 5.25 -19.46
C PRO A 537 11.15 4.07 -18.49
N ALA A 538 10.90 2.85 -18.99
CA ALA A 538 10.86 1.65 -18.16
C ALA A 538 12.28 1.22 -17.70
N TYR A 539 13.23 1.18 -18.64
CA TYR A 539 14.66 0.95 -18.39
C TYR A 539 15.24 2.00 -17.45
N ASP A 540 15.01 3.29 -17.74
CA ASP A 540 15.54 4.39 -16.93
C ASP A 540 15.01 4.34 -15.49
N ARG A 541 13.71 4.02 -15.31
CA ARG A 541 13.11 3.81 -13.99
C ARG A 541 13.74 2.63 -13.25
N ILE A 542 14.06 1.52 -13.92
CA ILE A 542 14.71 0.37 -13.27
C ILE A 542 16.14 0.73 -12.86
N VAL A 543 16.95 1.32 -13.74
CA VAL A 543 18.34 1.73 -13.42
C VAL A 543 18.36 2.75 -12.28
N LEU A 544 17.52 3.80 -12.35
CA LEU A 544 17.40 4.82 -11.31
C LEU A 544 17.08 4.17 -9.95
N ASN A 545 16.12 3.25 -9.90
CA ASN A 545 15.70 2.63 -8.65
C ASN A 545 16.70 1.60 -8.11
N ALA A 546 17.44 0.88 -8.97
CA ALA A 546 18.49 -0.02 -8.51
C ALA A 546 19.65 0.76 -7.88
N GLY A 547 20.29 1.65 -8.65
CA GLY A 547 21.47 2.38 -8.18
C GLY A 547 21.20 3.38 -7.05
N MET A 548 20.04 4.06 -7.06
CA MET A 548 19.69 5.00 -5.99
C MET A 548 19.31 4.29 -4.69
N VAL A 549 18.65 3.12 -4.74
CA VAL A 549 18.39 2.32 -3.52
C VAL A 549 19.70 1.82 -2.93
N ASP A 550 20.60 1.28 -3.75
CA ASP A 550 21.94 0.86 -3.32
C ASP A 550 22.70 1.99 -2.61
N HIS A 551 22.83 3.15 -3.28
CA HIS A 551 23.56 4.31 -2.75
C HIS A 551 22.97 4.85 -1.44
N LEU A 552 21.64 4.97 -1.35
CA LEU A 552 20.97 5.50 -0.16
C LEU A 552 21.01 4.52 1.02
N LEU A 553 20.93 3.21 0.78
CA LEU A 553 21.08 2.20 1.84
C LEU A 553 22.52 2.05 2.33
N GLY A 554 23.51 2.48 1.54
CA GLY A 554 24.93 2.22 1.82
C GLY A 554 25.33 0.78 1.45
N ALA A 555 24.84 0.28 0.31
CA ALA A 555 25.33 -0.94 -0.31
C ALA A 555 26.82 -0.82 -0.67
N GLU A 556 27.55 -1.93 -0.60
CA GLU A 556 29.00 -1.93 -0.86
C GLU A 556 29.27 -1.75 -2.35
N GLY A 557 30.22 -0.89 -2.71
CA GLY A 557 30.48 -0.53 -4.11
C GLY A 557 29.38 0.32 -4.74
N ALA A 558 28.64 1.09 -3.92
CA ALA A 558 27.62 2.06 -4.32
C ALA A 558 27.83 3.43 -3.65
N GLU A 559 29.01 3.68 -3.09
CA GLU A 559 29.39 4.91 -2.39
C GLU A 559 29.39 6.11 -3.34
N ASP A 560 29.80 5.90 -4.60
CA ASP A 560 29.53 6.81 -5.72
C ASP A 560 28.24 6.38 -6.44
N ILE A 561 27.29 7.30 -6.54
CA ILE A 561 26.02 7.10 -7.24
C ILE A 561 26.20 6.79 -8.73
N SER A 562 27.26 7.28 -9.38
CA SER A 562 27.56 7.01 -10.79
C SER A 562 27.87 5.51 -10.96
N VAL A 563 28.73 4.96 -10.11
CA VAL A 563 29.08 3.53 -10.09
C VAL A 563 27.86 2.68 -9.75
N ALA A 564 27.03 3.10 -8.80
CA ALA A 564 25.78 2.43 -8.45
C ALA A 564 24.77 2.39 -9.61
N LEU A 565 24.72 3.44 -10.44
CA LEU A 565 23.89 3.46 -11.64
C LEU A 565 24.51 2.66 -12.79
N ASP A 566 25.83 2.70 -12.98
CA ASP A 566 26.52 1.96 -14.05
C ASP A 566 26.49 0.45 -13.84
N ARG A 567 26.66 -0.06 -12.60
CA ARG A 567 26.48 -1.49 -12.31
C ARG A 567 25.05 -1.97 -12.59
N ALA A 568 24.05 -1.10 -12.41
CA ALA A 568 22.66 -1.38 -12.78
C ALA A 568 22.41 -1.34 -14.31
N ARG A 569 23.14 -0.49 -15.06
CA ARG A 569 23.13 -0.50 -16.54
C ARG A 569 23.77 -1.79 -17.08
N GLU A 570 24.95 -2.15 -16.57
CA GLU A 570 25.67 -3.36 -16.98
C GLU A 570 24.88 -4.65 -16.69
N ALA A 571 24.26 -4.75 -15.50
CA ALA A 571 23.41 -5.88 -15.13
C ALA A 571 22.23 -6.10 -16.09
N ILE A 572 21.71 -5.03 -16.71
CA ILE A 572 20.66 -5.11 -17.74
C ILE A 572 21.27 -5.40 -19.11
N ASP A 573 22.25 -4.60 -19.56
CA ASP A 573 22.76 -4.63 -20.93
C ASP A 573 23.56 -5.91 -21.26
N SER A 574 24.11 -6.58 -20.25
CA SER A 574 24.67 -7.94 -20.38
C SER A 574 23.61 -9.05 -20.50
N GLY A 575 22.32 -8.72 -20.34
CA GLY A 575 21.22 -9.69 -20.24
C GLY A 575 21.18 -10.46 -18.91
N SER A 576 22.06 -10.14 -17.96
CA SER A 576 22.20 -10.87 -16.69
C SER A 576 20.93 -10.78 -15.84
N ALA A 577 20.30 -9.60 -15.75
CA ALA A 577 19.07 -9.40 -14.97
C ALA A 577 17.87 -10.16 -15.55
N LEU A 578 17.76 -10.28 -16.88
CA LEU A 578 16.75 -11.14 -17.51
C LEU A 578 17.02 -12.62 -17.20
N LYS A 579 18.28 -13.05 -17.22
CA LYS A 579 18.69 -14.41 -16.84
C LYS A 579 18.35 -14.73 -15.39
N ARG A 580 18.56 -13.79 -14.44
CA ARG A 580 18.16 -13.90 -13.03
C ARG A 580 16.64 -14.16 -12.90
N LEU A 581 15.81 -13.37 -13.58
CA LEU A 581 14.36 -13.51 -13.56
C LEU A 581 13.89 -14.86 -14.15
N LEU A 582 14.45 -15.30 -15.27
CA LEU A 582 14.13 -16.59 -15.89
C LEU A 582 14.61 -17.78 -15.04
N ASN A 583 15.76 -17.66 -14.38
CA ASN A 583 16.23 -18.65 -13.40
C ASN A 583 15.29 -18.72 -12.18
N TYR A 584 14.83 -17.58 -11.64
CA TYR A 584 13.88 -17.55 -10.53
C TYR A 584 12.60 -18.32 -10.87
N ILE A 585 11.98 -18.01 -12.01
CA ILE A 585 10.77 -18.70 -12.50
C ILE A 585 11.02 -20.23 -12.52
N LYS A 586 12.13 -20.65 -13.12
CA LYS A 586 12.48 -22.08 -13.28
C LYS A 586 12.83 -22.80 -11.97
N LEU A 587 13.48 -22.14 -11.01
CA LEU A 587 13.91 -22.76 -9.75
C LEU A 587 12.84 -22.67 -8.65
N SER A 588 11.90 -21.74 -8.73
CA SER A 588 10.76 -21.65 -7.81
C SER A 588 9.90 -22.92 -7.75
N HIS A 589 9.87 -23.70 -8.83
CA HIS A 589 9.22 -25.04 -8.90
C HIS A 589 10.07 -26.20 -8.37
N LYS A 590 11.36 -25.97 -8.06
CA LYS A 590 12.31 -27.00 -7.63
C LYS A 590 12.67 -26.93 -6.15
N VAL A 591 12.41 -25.80 -5.49
CA VAL A 591 12.65 -25.64 -4.05
C VAL A 591 11.52 -26.28 -3.25
N THR A 592 11.71 -27.55 -2.89
CA THR A 592 10.87 -28.30 -1.92
C THR A 592 11.43 -28.19 -0.52
#